data_AF-A0A0N0LJK5-F1
#
_entry.id   AF-A0A0N0LJK5-F1
#
_cell.length_a   1.000
_cell.length_b   1.000
_cell.length_c   1.000
_cell.angle_alpha   90.00
_cell.angle_beta   90.00
_cell.angle_gamma   90.00
#
_symmetry.space_group_name_H-M   'P 1'
#
loop_
_entity.id
_entity.type
_entity.pdbx_description
1 polymer ?
#
loop_
_entity_poly.entity_id
_entity_poly.type
_entity_poly.pdbx_seq_one_letter_code
_entity_poly.pdbx_strand_id
1 'polypeptide(L)'
;MKIPKNFTDFLYWVKERTETIWSVDGENCAKGFYGARWQPLSEEQINSIELKYSVRFTSEHRDFLKILHAIDKKEIIEYEDEGEIITEQYTFFYNWLENEEEILQVMKEPYEWMLGDIESVNKVWLKSWGIKPKSTEKRKEIFEEWFSNVPILLPLMGTRFIVSNENLKWKPILSIRGSDIVTMGWDFRTYILNEMRNHLDIYIEVFDEEDQRFYPELLPEVQDIFDQNFKYDETKDIPYLKEMILYWSSGWKGFGLKYYPENAKIQRIVSTYTAEEEI
;
A
#
# COMPACT_ATOMS: atom_id res chain seq x y z
N MET A 1 0.96 -22.96 -10.55
CA MET A 1 2.25 -22.33 -10.88
C MET A 1 3.18 -22.52 -9.67
N LYS A 2 4.47 -22.14 -9.67
CA LYS A 2 5.31 -22.28 -8.47
C LYS A 2 5.95 -20.94 -8.11
N ILE A 3 5.36 -20.26 -7.12
CA ILE A 3 5.87 -18.99 -6.62
C ILE A 3 7.00 -19.26 -5.62
N PRO A 4 8.22 -18.72 -5.83
CA PRO A 4 9.33 -18.93 -4.91
C PRO A 4 9.01 -18.47 -3.48
N LYS A 5 9.56 -19.19 -2.50
CA LYS A 5 9.45 -18.83 -1.07
C LYS A 5 10.61 -17.95 -0.59
N ASN A 6 11.80 -18.13 -1.15
CA ASN A 6 12.92 -17.22 -0.91
C ASN A 6 12.59 -15.86 -1.53
N PHE A 7 12.81 -14.78 -0.78
CA PHE A 7 12.37 -13.45 -1.18
C PHE A 7 13.12 -12.94 -2.42
N THR A 8 14.44 -13.10 -2.47
CA THR A 8 15.25 -12.70 -3.63
C THR A 8 14.85 -13.48 -4.89
N ASP A 9 14.69 -14.81 -4.78
CA ASP A 9 14.21 -15.64 -5.90
C ASP A 9 12.81 -15.20 -6.37
N PHE A 10 11.95 -14.81 -5.42
CA PHE A 10 10.62 -14.28 -5.71
C PHE A 10 10.69 -12.96 -6.48
N LEU A 11 11.59 -12.04 -6.12
CA LEU A 11 11.76 -10.77 -6.84
C LEU A 11 12.23 -11.00 -8.28
N TYR A 12 13.19 -11.92 -8.51
CA TYR A 12 13.59 -12.29 -9.87
C TYR A 12 12.45 -12.96 -10.64
N TRP A 13 11.68 -13.82 -9.99
CA TRP A 13 10.49 -14.44 -10.59
C TRP A 13 9.46 -13.39 -11.02
N VAL A 14 9.21 -12.36 -10.19
CA VAL A 14 8.36 -11.22 -10.56
C VAL A 14 8.92 -10.51 -11.79
N LYS A 15 10.21 -10.14 -11.76
CA LYS A 15 10.90 -9.45 -12.87
C LYS A 15 10.76 -10.19 -14.19
N GLU A 16 11.11 -11.47 -14.22
CA GLU A 16 11.07 -12.28 -15.43
C GLU A 16 9.64 -12.39 -15.97
N ARG A 17 8.67 -12.62 -15.09
CA ARG A 17 7.27 -12.80 -15.48
C ARG A 17 6.67 -11.51 -16.02
N THR A 18 6.90 -10.39 -15.34
CA THR A 18 6.41 -9.09 -15.81
C THR A 18 7.05 -8.70 -17.14
N GLU A 19 8.37 -8.81 -17.29
CA GLU A 19 9.04 -8.45 -18.55
C GLU A 19 8.66 -9.38 -19.70
N THR A 20 8.34 -10.64 -19.41
CA THR A 20 7.78 -11.58 -20.40
C THR A 20 6.40 -11.11 -20.87
N ILE A 21 5.50 -10.80 -19.93
CA ILE A 21 4.14 -10.31 -20.25
C ILE A 21 4.21 -9.00 -21.04
N TRP A 22 5.07 -8.07 -20.61
CA TRP A 22 5.26 -6.77 -21.22
C TRP A 22 5.96 -6.83 -22.59
N SER A 23 6.62 -7.94 -22.92
CA SER A 23 7.29 -8.10 -24.23
C SER A 23 6.34 -8.33 -25.40
N VAL A 24 5.06 -8.60 -25.13
CA VAL A 24 4.04 -8.87 -26.14
C VAL A 24 2.95 -7.81 -26.03
N ASP A 25 2.68 -7.10 -27.14
CA ASP A 25 1.57 -6.17 -27.23
C ASP A 25 0.26 -6.98 -27.39
N GLY A 26 -0.39 -7.26 -26.25
CA GLY A 26 -1.56 -8.12 -26.18
C GLY A 26 -2.40 -7.80 -24.95
N GLU A 27 -3.56 -8.46 -24.83
CA GLU A 27 -4.58 -8.16 -23.82
C GLU A 27 -4.08 -8.25 -22.37
N ASN A 28 -3.07 -9.08 -22.11
CA ASN A 28 -2.45 -9.24 -20.79
C ASN A 28 -1.38 -8.18 -20.46
N CYS A 29 -0.97 -7.36 -21.45
CA CYS A 29 -0.05 -6.26 -21.22
C CYS A 29 -0.84 -4.99 -20.92
N ALA A 30 -0.77 -4.53 -19.67
CA ALA A 30 -1.38 -3.27 -19.27
C ALA A 30 -0.91 -2.09 -20.15
N LYS A 31 -1.81 -1.12 -20.39
CA LYS A 31 -1.50 0.06 -21.21
C LYS A 31 -0.32 0.84 -20.64
N GLY A 32 0.61 1.23 -21.52
CA GLY A 32 1.85 1.91 -21.14
C GLY A 32 3.01 0.98 -20.78
N PHE A 33 2.76 -0.33 -20.60
CA PHE A 33 3.80 -1.28 -20.19
C PHE A 33 4.45 -2.04 -21.35
N TYR A 34 3.98 -1.90 -22.59
CA TYR A 34 4.59 -2.63 -23.71
C TYR A 34 6.09 -2.28 -23.85
N GLY A 35 6.93 -3.32 -23.77
CA GLY A 35 8.38 -3.23 -23.77
C GLY A 35 9.00 -2.65 -22.50
N ALA A 36 8.24 -2.47 -21.41
CA ALA A 36 8.75 -1.98 -20.14
C ALA A 36 9.83 -2.89 -19.55
N ARG A 37 10.79 -2.28 -18.87
CA ARG A 37 11.90 -2.97 -18.19
C ARG A 37 12.17 -2.37 -16.83
N TRP A 38 12.57 -3.23 -15.90
CA TRP A 38 13.01 -2.81 -14.57
C TRP A 38 14.38 -2.10 -14.62
N GLN A 39 14.50 -1.04 -13.84
CA GLN A 39 15.68 -0.21 -13.63
C GLN A 39 16.21 -0.40 -12.19
N PRO A 40 17.00 -1.46 -11.94
CA PRO A 40 17.52 -1.78 -10.61
C PRO A 40 18.54 -0.75 -10.12
N LEU A 41 18.66 -0.62 -8.81
CA LEU A 41 19.70 0.19 -8.16
C LEU A 41 20.91 -0.63 -7.72
N SER A 42 22.09 -0.03 -7.80
CA SER A 42 23.30 -0.52 -7.15
C SER A 42 23.30 -0.22 -5.65
N GLU A 43 24.12 -0.94 -4.89
CA GLU A 43 24.32 -0.65 -3.46
C GLU A 43 24.80 0.77 -3.21
N GLU A 44 25.68 1.31 -4.07
CA GLU A 44 26.19 2.67 -3.96
C GLU A 44 25.09 3.71 -4.18
N GLN A 45 24.18 3.47 -5.12
CA GLN A 45 23.03 4.33 -5.36
C GLN A 45 22.08 4.31 -4.16
N ILE A 46 21.76 3.12 -3.63
CA ILE A 46 20.92 2.97 -2.44
C ILE A 46 21.53 3.71 -1.24
N ASN A 47 22.83 3.54 -1.00
CA ASN A 47 23.53 4.25 0.08
C ASN A 47 23.49 5.78 -0.10
N SER A 48 23.63 6.25 -1.34
CA SER A 48 23.56 7.68 -1.65
C SER A 48 22.15 8.24 -1.42
N ILE A 49 21.11 7.47 -1.74
CA ILE A 49 19.71 7.82 -1.48
C ILE A 49 19.44 7.90 0.03
N GLU A 50 19.84 6.89 0.81
CA GLU A 50 19.69 6.91 2.27
C GLU A 50 20.33 8.16 2.90
N LEU A 51 21.53 8.53 2.44
CA LEU A 51 22.20 9.76 2.87
C LEU A 51 21.45 11.02 2.43
N LYS A 52 21.06 11.11 1.15
CA LYS A 52 20.37 12.29 0.59
C LYS A 52 19.06 12.59 1.31
N TYR A 53 18.25 11.56 1.54
CA TYR A 53 16.92 11.70 2.15
C TYR A 53 16.94 11.56 3.67
N SER A 54 18.10 11.25 4.27
CA SER A 54 18.22 10.96 5.71
C SER A 54 17.26 9.86 6.17
N VAL A 55 17.11 8.82 5.34
CA VAL A 55 16.26 7.65 5.60
C VAL A 55 17.10 6.39 5.69
N ARG A 56 16.49 5.30 6.15
CA ARG A 56 17.08 3.97 6.11
C ARG A 56 16.08 2.99 5.53
N PHE A 57 16.50 2.23 4.53
CA PHE A 57 15.71 1.15 3.97
C PHE A 57 15.90 -0.11 4.80
N THR A 58 14.83 -0.90 4.95
CA THR A 58 14.95 -2.23 5.54
C THR A 58 15.70 -3.18 4.60
N SER A 59 16.25 -4.28 5.11
CA SER A 59 16.92 -5.29 4.27
C SER A 59 16.08 -5.73 3.06
N GLU A 60 14.81 -6.07 3.27
CA GLU A 60 13.89 -6.47 2.19
C GLU A 60 13.61 -5.32 1.22
N HIS A 61 13.52 -4.08 1.71
CA HIS A 61 13.33 -2.93 0.82
C HIS A 61 14.57 -2.71 -0.06
N ARG A 62 15.78 -2.86 0.49
CA ARG A 62 17.00 -2.81 -0.32
C ARG A 62 17.01 -3.89 -1.39
N ASP A 63 16.59 -5.12 -1.07
CA ASP A 63 16.51 -6.21 -2.05
C ASP A 63 15.48 -5.91 -3.14
N PHE A 64 14.33 -5.34 -2.78
CA PHE A 64 13.35 -4.82 -3.74
C PHE A 64 13.99 -3.77 -4.67
N LEU A 65 14.69 -2.77 -4.12
CA LEU A 65 15.31 -1.71 -4.91
C LEU A 65 16.41 -2.23 -5.87
N LYS A 66 17.13 -3.29 -5.50
CA LYS A 66 18.16 -3.89 -6.36
C LYS A 66 17.61 -4.65 -7.56
N ILE A 67 16.31 -4.98 -7.58
CA ILE A 67 15.73 -5.87 -8.58
C ILE A 67 14.54 -5.21 -9.29
N LEU A 68 13.63 -4.60 -8.53
CA LEU A 68 12.33 -4.08 -8.95
C LEU A 68 12.12 -2.60 -8.60
N HIS A 69 13.19 -1.81 -8.49
CA HIS A 69 13.09 -0.41 -8.03
C HIS A 69 12.07 0.46 -8.79
N ALA A 70 12.21 0.55 -10.11
CA ALA A 70 11.35 1.33 -10.97
C ALA A 70 11.35 0.72 -12.38
N ILE A 71 10.44 1.18 -13.25
CA ILE A 71 10.43 0.80 -14.66
C ILE A 71 10.72 2.01 -15.56
N ASP A 72 11.18 1.76 -16.77
CA ASP A 72 11.50 2.78 -17.79
C ASP A 72 10.27 3.35 -18.53
N LYS A 73 9.06 3.10 -18.00
CA LYS A 73 7.77 3.53 -18.57
C LYS A 73 6.89 4.20 -17.51
N LYS A 74 5.84 4.88 -17.99
CA LYS A 74 4.74 5.35 -17.16
C LYS A 74 3.53 4.43 -17.37
N GLU A 75 2.79 4.20 -16.30
CA GLU A 75 1.49 3.56 -16.38
C GLU A 75 0.51 4.52 -17.07
N ILE A 76 -0.32 3.98 -17.97
CA ILE A 76 -1.34 4.77 -18.66
C ILE A 76 -2.71 4.31 -18.18
N ILE A 77 -3.46 5.22 -17.58
CA ILE A 77 -4.85 4.99 -17.17
C ILE A 77 -5.75 5.80 -18.09
N GLU A 78 -6.75 5.13 -18.64
CA GLU A 78 -7.80 5.75 -19.45
C GLU A 78 -9.14 5.55 -18.75
N TYR A 79 -9.90 6.64 -18.61
CA TYR A 79 -11.25 6.62 -18.07
C TYR A 79 -12.12 7.62 -18.82
N GLU A 80 -13.43 7.36 -18.83
CA GLU A 80 -14.41 8.27 -19.43
C GLU A 80 -14.89 9.26 -18.36
N ASP A 81 -14.80 10.55 -18.66
CA ASP A 81 -15.36 11.62 -17.86
C ASP A 81 -16.17 12.57 -18.76
N GLU A 82 -17.41 12.83 -18.38
CA GLU A 82 -18.38 13.64 -19.16
C GLU A 82 -18.48 13.26 -20.67
N GLY A 83 -18.23 12.00 -21.02
CA GLY A 83 -18.28 11.50 -22.40
C GLY A 83 -16.99 11.69 -23.20
N GLU A 84 -15.92 12.19 -22.57
CA GLU A 84 -14.58 12.29 -23.14
C GLU A 84 -13.66 11.21 -22.53
N ILE A 85 -12.82 10.60 -23.35
CA ILE A 85 -11.79 9.68 -22.86
C ILE A 85 -10.61 10.52 -22.40
N ILE A 86 -10.37 10.52 -21.09
CA ILE A 86 -9.20 11.12 -20.46
C ILE A 86 -8.09 10.07 -20.38
N THR A 87 -6.88 10.45 -20.80
CA THR A 87 -5.68 9.62 -20.69
C THR A 87 -4.68 10.29 -19.76
N GLU A 88 -4.32 9.59 -18.69
CA GLU A 88 -3.37 10.07 -17.69
C GLU A 88 -2.18 9.13 -17.58
N GLN A 89 -1.02 9.71 -17.25
CA GLN A 89 0.23 8.98 -17.06
C GLN A 89 0.67 9.05 -15.61
N TYR A 90 0.99 7.89 -15.04
CA TYR A 90 1.33 7.73 -13.64
C TYR A 90 2.70 7.09 -13.46
N THR A 91 3.42 7.52 -12.42
CA THR A 91 4.62 6.83 -11.95
C THR A 91 4.20 5.48 -11.35
N PHE A 92 4.69 4.38 -11.92
CA PHE A 92 4.32 3.04 -11.44
C PHE A 92 4.97 2.70 -10.11
N PHE A 93 6.31 2.64 -10.03
CA PHE A 93 7.06 2.68 -8.76
C PHE A 93 7.99 3.88 -8.81
N TYR A 94 8.16 4.56 -7.67
CA TYR A 94 8.98 5.77 -7.62
C TYR A 94 10.44 5.45 -7.95
N ASN A 95 10.95 6.13 -8.97
CA ASN A 95 12.36 6.13 -9.28
C ASN A 95 13.07 7.14 -8.35
N TRP A 96 13.76 6.64 -7.33
CA TRP A 96 14.50 7.42 -6.33
C TRP A 96 15.66 8.25 -6.90
N LEU A 97 16.04 8.02 -8.17
CA LEU A 97 17.04 8.84 -8.87
C LEU A 97 16.42 9.98 -9.68
N GLU A 98 15.15 9.85 -10.08
CA GLU A 98 14.53 10.74 -11.07
C GLU A 98 13.26 11.45 -10.57
N ASN A 99 12.60 10.94 -9.52
CA ASN A 99 11.30 11.43 -9.05
C ASN A 99 11.42 12.20 -7.72
N GLU A 100 12.48 13.00 -7.56
CA GLU A 100 12.76 13.69 -6.29
C GLU A 100 11.61 14.58 -5.81
N GLU A 101 11.03 15.41 -6.69
CA GLU A 101 9.93 16.31 -6.33
C GLU A 101 8.69 15.52 -5.85
N GLU A 102 8.29 14.49 -6.61
CA GLU A 102 7.16 13.63 -6.29
C GLU A 102 7.38 12.87 -4.98
N ILE A 103 8.57 12.30 -4.76
CA ILE A 103 8.93 11.61 -3.52
C ILE A 103 8.86 12.56 -2.32
N LEU A 104 9.43 13.77 -2.43
CA LEU A 104 9.42 14.76 -1.34
C LEU A 104 8.01 15.25 -1.01
N GLN A 105 7.13 15.32 -2.02
CA GLN A 105 5.73 15.63 -1.80
C GLN A 105 5.04 14.47 -1.08
N VAL A 106 5.12 13.24 -1.61
CA VAL A 106 4.45 12.06 -1.07
C VAL A 106 4.92 11.70 0.33
N MET A 107 6.18 11.98 0.67
CA MET A 107 6.69 11.80 2.04
C MET A 107 6.00 12.71 3.08
N LYS A 108 5.38 13.82 2.66
CA LYS A 108 4.64 14.75 3.55
C LYS A 108 3.17 14.41 3.65
N GLU A 109 2.62 13.78 2.62
CA GLU A 109 1.18 13.51 2.49
C GLU A 109 0.56 12.76 3.68
N PRO A 110 1.18 11.72 4.29
CA PRO A 110 0.61 11.08 5.47
C PRO A 110 0.34 12.05 6.63
N TYR A 111 1.26 13.00 6.89
CA TYR A 111 1.06 14.02 7.92
C TYR A 111 -0.08 14.96 7.53
N GLU A 112 -0.02 15.50 6.32
CA GLU A 112 -0.97 16.52 5.85
C GLU A 112 -2.40 16.00 5.78
N TRP A 113 -2.59 14.79 5.24
CA TRP A 113 -3.92 14.19 5.13
C TRP A 113 -4.48 13.76 6.49
N MET A 114 -3.66 13.17 7.38
CA MET A 114 -4.13 12.77 8.71
C MET A 114 -4.50 13.99 9.56
N LEU A 115 -3.69 15.06 9.52
CA LEU A 115 -4.01 16.31 10.19
C LEU A 115 -5.30 16.92 9.62
N GLY A 116 -5.45 16.90 8.29
CA GLY A 116 -6.67 17.33 7.62
C GLY A 116 -7.91 16.61 8.13
N ASP A 117 -7.84 15.30 8.39
CA ASP A 117 -8.97 14.51 8.89
C ASP A 117 -9.38 14.82 10.34
N ILE A 118 -8.48 15.38 11.14
CA ILE A 118 -8.78 15.85 12.51
C ILE A 118 -9.63 17.12 12.46
N GLU A 119 -9.36 17.97 11.46
CA GLU A 119 -10.01 19.28 11.28
C GLU A 119 -11.24 19.22 10.35
N SER A 120 -11.36 18.18 9.53
CA SER A 120 -12.43 18.01 8.55
C SER A 120 -13.75 17.48 9.14
N VAL A 121 -14.70 17.18 8.25
CA VAL A 121 -15.97 16.52 8.57
C VAL A 121 -15.78 15.13 9.19
N ASN A 122 -14.63 14.49 8.96
CA ASN A 122 -14.31 13.18 9.53
C ASN A 122 -14.09 13.26 11.04
N LYS A 123 -13.65 14.43 11.54
CA LYS A 123 -13.50 14.75 12.97
C LYS A 123 -12.70 13.69 13.75
N VAL A 124 -11.69 13.10 13.11
CA VAL A 124 -10.93 11.98 13.68
C VAL A 124 -10.27 12.39 14.99
N TRP A 125 -10.44 11.55 16.00
CA TRP A 125 -9.83 11.73 17.29
C TRP A 125 -9.66 10.38 17.97
N LEU A 126 -8.42 9.98 18.19
CA LEU A 126 -8.11 8.67 18.76
C LEU A 126 -8.52 8.60 20.23
N LYS A 127 -8.86 7.39 20.69
CA LYS A 127 -9.21 7.17 22.10
C LYS A 127 -8.00 7.42 23.00
N SER A 128 -6.80 7.06 22.55
CA SER A 128 -5.55 7.32 23.28
C SER A 128 -5.22 8.80 23.44
N TRP A 129 -5.80 9.69 22.63
CA TRP A 129 -5.60 11.14 22.73
C TRP A 129 -6.45 11.80 23.82
N GLY A 130 -7.41 11.07 24.41
CA GLY A 130 -8.27 11.56 25.49
C GLY A 130 -9.43 12.42 25.00
N ILE A 131 -9.88 13.36 25.85
CA ILE A 131 -10.97 14.29 25.52
C ILE A 131 -10.50 15.24 24.43
N LYS A 132 -11.32 15.42 23.39
CA LYS A 132 -11.01 16.27 22.24
C LYS A 132 -11.07 17.76 22.64
N PRO A 133 -9.95 18.50 22.54
CA PRO A 133 -9.95 19.92 22.84
C PRO A 133 -10.77 20.74 21.85
N LYS A 134 -11.35 21.85 22.32
CA LYS A 134 -11.98 22.84 21.42
C LYS A 134 -10.97 23.61 20.58
N SER A 135 -9.79 23.90 21.13
CA SER A 135 -8.73 24.62 20.43
C SER A 135 -8.15 23.77 19.32
N THR A 136 -8.09 24.33 18.11
CA THR A 136 -7.42 23.71 16.96
C THR A 136 -5.93 23.55 17.20
N GLU A 137 -5.31 24.55 17.81
CA GLU A 137 -3.89 24.54 18.18
C GLU A 137 -3.59 23.38 19.12
N LYS A 138 -4.42 23.16 20.16
CA LYS A 138 -4.23 22.05 21.09
C LYS A 138 -4.43 20.68 20.44
N ARG A 139 -5.37 20.57 19.51
CA ARG A 139 -5.57 19.34 18.71
C ARG A 139 -4.34 19.04 17.85
N LYS A 140 -3.80 20.06 17.20
CA LYS A 140 -2.58 19.95 16.40
C LYS A 140 -1.38 19.55 17.24
N GLU A 141 -1.18 20.15 18.41
CA GLU A 141 -0.09 19.77 19.33
C GLU A 141 -0.13 18.28 19.70
N ILE A 142 -1.30 17.77 20.07
CA ILE A 142 -1.50 16.35 20.43
C ILE A 142 -1.22 15.44 19.23
N PHE A 143 -1.68 15.84 18.04
CA PHE A 143 -1.40 15.11 16.82
C PHE A 143 0.09 15.09 16.48
N GLU A 144 0.78 16.24 16.57
CA GLU A 144 2.21 16.33 16.26
C GLU A 144 3.06 15.51 17.24
N GLU A 145 2.71 15.52 18.52
CA GLU A 145 3.32 14.64 19.52
C GLU A 145 3.13 13.17 19.14
N TRP A 146 1.91 12.75 18.82
CA TRP A 146 1.63 11.39 18.38
C TRP A 146 2.36 11.02 17.07
N PHE A 147 2.30 11.87 16.06
CA PHE A 147 2.88 11.63 14.73
C PHE A 147 4.41 11.56 14.79
N SER A 148 5.05 12.31 15.70
CA SER A 148 6.50 12.23 15.91
C SER A 148 6.99 10.83 16.35
N ASN A 149 6.09 9.99 16.86
CA ASN A 149 6.38 8.61 17.25
C ASN A 149 5.99 7.58 16.18
N VAL A 150 5.32 7.99 15.11
CA VAL A 150 4.96 7.10 13.99
C VAL A 150 6.25 6.66 13.28
N PRO A 151 6.44 5.37 12.98
CA PRO A 151 7.60 4.93 12.21
C PRO A 151 7.66 5.60 10.85
N ILE A 152 8.87 5.82 10.33
CA ILE A 152 9.07 6.46 9.03
C ILE A 152 8.33 5.66 7.94
N LEU A 153 7.51 6.36 7.15
CA LEU A 153 6.76 5.81 6.04
C LEU A 153 7.51 6.11 4.74
N LEU A 154 8.04 5.10 4.09
CA LEU A 154 8.79 5.27 2.84
C LEU A 154 7.89 4.96 1.64
N PRO A 155 7.77 5.87 0.67
CA PRO A 155 6.87 5.70 -0.45
C PRO A 155 7.37 4.62 -1.42
N LEU A 156 6.44 3.85 -1.97
CA LEU A 156 6.68 2.85 -3.02
C LEU A 156 6.04 3.28 -4.34
N MET A 157 4.74 3.61 -4.30
CA MET A 157 3.97 4.11 -5.44
C MET A 157 2.66 4.73 -5.01
N GLY A 158 2.21 5.79 -5.68
CA GLY A 158 1.00 6.53 -5.29
C GLY A 158 0.91 6.70 -3.77
N THR A 159 -0.17 6.18 -3.18
CA THR A 159 -0.43 6.24 -1.73
C THR A 159 0.10 5.04 -0.92
N ARG A 160 1.08 4.28 -1.44
CA ARG A 160 1.60 3.05 -0.80
C ARG A 160 2.92 3.33 -0.10
N PHE A 161 3.00 2.94 1.16
CA PHE A 161 4.14 3.19 2.03
C PHE A 161 4.56 1.93 2.75
N ILE A 162 5.86 1.65 2.77
CA ILE A 162 6.42 0.68 3.71
C ILE A 162 6.68 1.34 5.06
N VAL A 163 6.31 0.65 6.13
CA VAL A 163 6.66 1.02 7.49
C VAL A 163 8.14 0.68 7.74
N SER A 164 9.01 1.69 7.67
CA SER A 164 10.46 1.51 7.84
C SER A 164 10.81 1.40 9.33
N ASN A 165 10.72 0.17 9.83
CA ASN A 165 11.15 -0.17 11.19
C ASN A 165 11.72 -1.59 11.23
N GLU A 166 13.03 -1.68 11.49
CA GLU A 166 13.73 -2.96 11.53
C GLU A 166 13.32 -3.84 12.71
N ASN A 167 12.79 -3.24 13.79
CA ASN A 167 12.37 -3.97 14.98
C ASN A 167 11.01 -4.66 14.84
N LEU A 168 10.25 -4.34 13.78
CA LEU A 168 8.99 -5.04 13.53
C LEU A 168 9.26 -6.45 13.02
N LYS A 169 8.55 -7.42 13.62
CA LYS A 169 8.54 -8.82 13.15
C LYS A 169 8.03 -8.92 11.71
N TRP A 170 7.01 -8.14 11.39
CA TRP A 170 6.42 -8.03 10.06
C TRP A 170 6.87 -6.75 9.40
N LYS A 171 6.89 -6.70 8.06
CA LYS A 171 7.24 -5.49 7.29
C LYS A 171 6.00 -5.03 6.53
N PRO A 172 5.05 -4.35 7.20
CA PRO A 172 3.79 -4.02 6.59
C PRO A 172 3.93 -2.91 5.55
N ILE A 173 3.19 -3.06 4.46
CA ILE A 173 2.96 -2.03 3.46
C ILE A 173 1.53 -1.53 3.63
N LEU A 174 1.36 -0.21 3.66
CA LEU A 174 0.11 0.47 3.91
C LEU A 174 -0.30 1.29 2.70
N SER A 175 -1.59 1.29 2.38
CA SER A 175 -2.18 2.37 1.59
C SER A 175 -2.74 3.41 2.55
N ILE A 176 -2.28 4.66 2.44
CA ILE A 176 -2.63 5.74 3.35
C ILE A 176 -3.35 6.83 2.57
N ARG A 177 -4.60 7.13 2.95
CA ARG A 177 -5.33 8.31 2.47
C ARG A 177 -6.01 8.97 3.66
N GLY A 178 -5.33 9.95 4.24
CA GLY A 178 -5.71 10.52 5.52
C GLY A 178 -5.66 9.47 6.63
N SER A 179 -6.69 9.46 7.44
CA SER A 179 -6.92 8.51 8.52
C SER A 179 -7.41 7.14 8.04
N ASP A 180 -7.93 7.03 6.81
CA ASP A 180 -8.28 5.75 6.20
C ASP A 180 -7.00 5.04 5.72
N ILE A 181 -6.58 4.05 6.49
CA ILE A 181 -5.34 3.31 6.27
C ILE A 181 -5.67 1.84 6.13
N VAL A 182 -5.18 1.23 5.06
CA VAL A 182 -5.38 -0.19 4.76
C VAL A 182 -4.05 -0.91 4.65
N THR A 183 -3.92 -2.07 5.29
CA THR A 183 -2.76 -2.94 5.11
C THR A 183 -2.82 -3.64 3.76
N MET A 184 -1.86 -3.37 2.88
CA MET A 184 -1.75 -3.98 1.55
C MET A 184 -1.05 -5.34 1.58
N GLY A 185 -0.25 -5.58 2.63
CA GLY A 185 0.39 -6.85 2.98
C GLY A 185 1.26 -6.68 4.23
N TRP A 186 1.45 -7.75 5.00
CA TRP A 186 2.35 -7.77 6.17
C TRP A 186 3.81 -8.09 5.82
N ASP A 187 4.09 -8.33 4.53
CA ASP A 187 5.42 -8.47 3.95
C ASP A 187 5.43 -8.00 2.49
N PHE A 188 6.62 -7.77 1.94
CA PHE A 188 6.77 -7.37 0.53
C PHE A 188 6.21 -8.39 -0.44
N ARG A 189 6.32 -9.69 -0.15
CA ARG A 189 5.88 -10.76 -1.06
C ARG A 189 4.37 -10.66 -1.31
N THR A 190 3.59 -10.50 -0.24
CA THR A 190 2.14 -10.35 -0.29
C THR A 190 1.76 -9.03 -0.93
N TYR A 191 2.44 -7.94 -0.56
CA TYR A 191 2.21 -6.63 -1.18
C TYR A 191 2.42 -6.66 -2.70
N ILE A 192 3.55 -7.21 -3.17
CA ILE A 192 3.88 -7.28 -4.60
C ILE A 192 2.87 -8.14 -5.36
N LEU A 193 2.47 -9.29 -4.80
CA LEU A 193 1.41 -10.11 -5.40
C LEU A 193 0.08 -9.36 -5.50
N ASN A 194 -0.24 -8.52 -4.51
CA ASN A 194 -1.48 -7.73 -4.50
C ASN A 194 -1.44 -6.59 -5.52
N GLU A 195 -0.41 -5.76 -5.46
CA GLU A 195 -0.29 -4.55 -6.29
C GLU A 195 -0.05 -4.91 -7.76
N MET A 196 0.73 -5.97 -8.02
CA MET A 196 1.11 -6.37 -9.38
C MET A 196 0.23 -7.49 -9.96
N ARG A 197 -0.92 -7.79 -9.36
CA ARG A 197 -1.77 -8.92 -9.76
C ARG A 197 -2.12 -8.94 -11.25
N ASN A 198 -2.31 -7.75 -11.85
CA ASN A 198 -2.63 -7.58 -13.27
C ASN A 198 -1.41 -7.71 -14.20
N HIS A 199 -0.19 -7.80 -13.67
CA HIS A 199 1.06 -7.90 -14.42
C HIS A 199 1.75 -9.26 -14.22
N LEU A 200 1.11 -10.17 -13.49
CA LEU A 200 1.72 -11.43 -13.08
C LEU A 200 0.97 -12.65 -13.58
N ASP A 201 -0.15 -12.52 -14.30
CA ASP A 201 -0.92 -13.67 -14.82
C ASP A 201 -1.13 -14.73 -13.73
N ILE A 202 -1.79 -14.31 -12.64
CA ILE A 202 -2.00 -15.10 -11.41
C ILE A 202 -3.46 -15.46 -11.17
N TYR A 203 -4.27 -15.37 -12.22
CA TYR A 203 -5.69 -15.65 -12.20
C TYR A 203 -6.01 -16.92 -12.99
N ILE A 204 -7.14 -17.53 -12.66
CA ILE A 204 -7.80 -18.57 -13.43
C ILE A 204 -9.23 -18.13 -13.72
N GLU A 205 -9.74 -18.51 -14.89
CA GLU A 205 -11.15 -18.31 -15.21
C GLU A 205 -11.97 -19.43 -14.56
N VAL A 206 -12.87 -19.05 -13.65
CA VAL A 206 -13.80 -19.95 -12.99
C VAL A 206 -15.21 -19.64 -13.49
N PHE A 207 -15.92 -20.67 -13.93
CA PHE A 207 -17.29 -20.53 -14.42
C PHE A 207 -18.25 -20.47 -13.24
N ASP A 208 -19.03 -19.39 -13.14
CA ASP A 208 -20.12 -19.27 -12.20
C ASP A 208 -21.43 -19.71 -12.85
N GLU A 209 -22.07 -20.73 -12.26
CA GLU A 209 -23.30 -21.30 -12.76
C GLU A 209 -24.53 -20.39 -12.56
N GLU A 210 -24.54 -19.53 -11.55
CA GLU A 210 -25.66 -18.61 -11.28
C GLU A 210 -25.70 -17.48 -12.31
N ASP A 211 -24.54 -16.91 -12.61
CA ASP A 211 -24.39 -15.79 -13.54
C ASP A 211 -24.11 -16.22 -14.99
N GLN A 212 -23.90 -17.52 -15.24
CA GLN A 212 -23.61 -18.10 -16.55
C GLN A 212 -22.41 -17.43 -17.26
N ARG A 213 -21.36 -17.10 -16.51
CA ARG A 213 -20.16 -16.42 -17.04
C ARG A 213 -18.89 -16.79 -16.26
N PHE A 214 -17.74 -16.56 -16.89
CA PHE A 214 -16.44 -16.73 -16.25
C PHE A 214 -16.07 -15.49 -15.44
N TYR A 215 -15.50 -15.73 -14.26
CA TYR A 215 -14.89 -14.72 -13.42
C TYR A 215 -13.42 -15.04 -13.17
N PRO A 216 -12.56 -14.01 -13.09
CA PRO A 216 -11.18 -14.21 -12.68
C PRO A 216 -11.12 -14.48 -11.17
N GLU A 217 -10.62 -15.66 -10.80
CA GLU A 217 -10.27 -16.00 -9.42
C GLU A 217 -8.75 -16.13 -9.28
N LEU A 218 -8.22 -15.78 -8.12
CA LEU A 218 -6.80 -15.97 -7.85
C LEU A 218 -6.44 -17.45 -7.89
N LEU A 219 -5.25 -17.77 -8.39
CA LEU A 219 -4.70 -19.12 -8.27
C LEU A 219 -4.75 -19.58 -6.79
N PRO A 220 -5.14 -20.83 -6.49
CA PRO A 220 -5.30 -21.29 -5.10
C PRO A 220 -4.06 -21.09 -4.23
N GLU A 221 -2.87 -21.27 -4.81
CA GLU A 221 -1.58 -21.04 -4.16
C GLU A 221 -1.31 -19.56 -3.81
N VAL A 222 -1.88 -18.62 -4.57
CA VAL A 222 -1.81 -17.17 -4.31
C VAL A 222 -2.84 -16.80 -3.25
N GLN A 223 -4.05 -17.35 -3.34
CA GLN A 223 -5.08 -17.16 -2.33
C GLN A 223 -4.61 -17.63 -0.95
N ASP A 224 -3.94 -18.79 -0.85
CA ASP A 224 -3.36 -19.26 0.42
C ASP A 224 -2.30 -18.28 0.97
N ILE A 225 -1.45 -17.68 0.12
CA ILE A 225 -0.49 -16.66 0.58
C ILE A 225 -1.22 -15.48 1.22
N PHE A 226 -2.29 -14.97 0.58
CA PHE A 226 -3.09 -13.90 1.14
C PHE A 226 -3.79 -14.32 2.43
N ASP A 227 -4.44 -15.48 2.45
CA ASP A 227 -5.17 -15.96 3.62
C ASP A 227 -4.25 -16.13 4.83
N GLN A 228 -3.04 -16.68 4.66
CA GLN A 228 -2.06 -16.79 5.74
C GLN A 228 -1.52 -15.41 6.15
N ASN A 229 -1.19 -14.54 5.20
CA ASN A 229 -0.61 -13.22 5.49
C ASN A 229 -1.62 -12.28 6.17
N PHE A 230 -2.92 -12.40 5.89
CA PHE A 230 -3.98 -11.59 6.52
C PHE A 230 -4.66 -12.28 7.70
N LYS A 231 -4.32 -13.54 8.01
CA LYS A 231 -4.80 -14.22 9.22
C LYS A 231 -4.43 -13.43 10.48
N TYR A 232 -5.34 -13.39 11.46
CA TYR A 232 -5.05 -12.76 12.75
C TYR A 232 -3.80 -13.38 13.40
N ASP A 233 -2.90 -12.51 13.85
CA ASP A 233 -1.69 -12.85 14.61
C ASP A 233 -1.46 -11.68 15.59
N GLU A 234 -1.33 -11.99 16.87
CA GLU A 234 -1.14 -10.97 17.92
C GLU A 234 0.16 -10.16 17.75
N THR A 235 1.14 -10.72 17.03
CA THR A 235 2.41 -10.07 16.72
C THR A 235 2.33 -9.09 15.55
N LYS A 236 1.19 -9.02 14.86
CA LYS A 236 0.90 -8.02 13.84
C LYS A 236 0.56 -6.71 14.52
N ASP A 237 1.57 -5.84 14.51
CA ASP A 237 1.51 -4.54 15.12
C ASP A 237 2.21 -3.50 14.27
N ILE A 238 1.65 -2.29 14.29
CA ILE A 238 2.22 -1.11 13.66
C ILE A 238 2.16 -0.03 14.73
N PRO A 239 3.26 0.18 15.48
CA PRO A 239 3.29 1.09 16.61
C PRO A 239 2.70 2.45 16.24
N TYR A 240 1.87 2.99 17.14
CA TYR A 240 1.12 4.25 17.00
C TYR A 240 0.02 4.24 15.92
N LEU A 241 0.28 3.66 14.75
CA LEU A 241 -0.68 3.62 13.63
C LEU A 241 -1.80 2.59 13.80
N LYS A 242 -1.61 1.52 14.58
CA LYS A 242 -2.63 0.47 14.73
C LYS A 242 -3.99 1.02 15.18
N GLU A 243 -4.00 1.96 16.12
CA GLU A 243 -5.26 2.57 16.56
C GLU A 243 -5.90 3.42 15.45
N MET A 244 -5.10 4.17 14.70
CA MET A 244 -5.58 4.94 13.54
C MET A 244 -6.15 4.00 12.46
N ILE A 245 -5.47 2.90 12.15
CA ILE A 245 -5.95 1.91 11.17
C ILE A 245 -7.28 1.31 11.61
N LEU A 246 -7.42 0.97 12.91
CA LEU A 246 -8.65 0.39 13.45
C LEU A 246 -9.74 1.44 13.74
N TYR A 247 -9.46 2.73 13.57
CA TYR A 247 -10.44 3.79 13.70
C TYR A 247 -11.54 3.66 12.65
N TRP A 248 -11.19 3.24 11.43
CA TRP A 248 -12.15 2.95 10.37
C TRP A 248 -12.34 1.44 10.21
N SER A 249 -13.59 1.03 9.93
CA SER A 249 -13.92 -0.37 9.70
C SER A 249 -13.15 -0.99 8.50
N SER A 250 -12.65 -0.18 7.57
CA SER A 250 -11.82 -0.57 6.43
C SER A 250 -10.50 -1.22 6.84
N GLY A 251 -9.86 -0.73 7.91
CA GLY A 251 -8.56 -1.22 8.35
C GLY A 251 -8.59 -2.57 9.07
N TRP A 252 -9.75 -3.01 9.57
CA TRP A 252 -9.88 -4.21 10.41
C TRP A 252 -9.50 -5.50 9.68
N LYS A 253 -9.89 -5.64 8.41
CA LYS A 253 -9.57 -6.83 7.60
C LYS A 253 -8.06 -7.03 7.45
N GLY A 254 -7.30 -5.93 7.41
CA GLY A 254 -5.82 -5.97 7.37
C GLY A 254 -5.21 -6.71 8.56
N PHE A 255 -5.87 -6.70 9.73
CA PHE A 255 -5.44 -7.43 10.93
C PHE A 255 -6.08 -8.81 11.09
N GLY A 256 -6.81 -9.30 10.09
CA GLY A 256 -7.60 -10.53 10.20
C GLY A 256 -8.79 -10.40 11.15
N LEU A 257 -9.22 -9.17 11.43
CA LEU A 257 -10.36 -8.88 12.28
C LEU A 257 -11.62 -8.62 11.43
N LYS A 258 -12.80 -8.83 12.02
CA LYS A 258 -14.08 -8.54 11.40
C LYS A 258 -14.80 -7.48 12.21
N TYR A 259 -15.14 -6.36 11.58
CA TYR A 259 -15.97 -5.33 12.21
C TYR A 259 -17.47 -5.64 12.04
N TYR A 260 -17.83 -6.25 10.92
CA TYR A 260 -19.21 -6.60 10.58
C TYR A 260 -19.40 -8.13 10.52
N PRO A 261 -20.65 -8.62 10.63
CA PRO A 261 -20.97 -10.04 10.44
C PRO A 261 -20.58 -10.55 9.04
N GLU A 262 -20.24 -11.84 8.94
CA GLU A 262 -19.74 -12.48 7.70
C GLU A 262 -20.68 -12.37 6.50
N ASN A 263 -21.98 -12.14 6.72
CA ASN A 263 -23.02 -12.24 5.69
C ASN A 263 -23.42 -10.89 5.06
N ALA A 264 -22.80 -9.78 5.45
CA ALA A 264 -23.17 -8.47 4.93
C ALA A 264 -22.49 -8.19 3.58
N LYS A 265 -23.28 -8.19 2.49
CA LYS A 265 -22.82 -8.07 1.09
C LYS A 265 -22.12 -6.73 0.76
N ILE A 266 -22.53 -5.62 1.38
CA ILE A 266 -21.92 -4.29 1.20
C ILE A 266 -21.92 -3.59 2.55
N GLN A 267 -20.76 -3.07 2.95
CA GLN A 267 -20.57 -2.41 4.25
C GLN A 267 -19.97 -1.03 4.03
N ARG A 268 -20.65 0.00 4.53
CA ARG A 268 -20.15 1.37 4.50
C ARG A 268 -18.93 1.46 5.42
N ILE A 269 -17.91 2.23 5.05
CA ILE A 269 -16.83 2.56 5.97
C ILE A 269 -17.40 3.44 7.10
N VAL A 270 -17.22 3.03 8.36
CA VAL A 270 -17.69 3.78 9.54
C VAL A 270 -16.57 3.93 10.56
N SER A 271 -16.65 4.99 11.36
CA SER A 271 -15.78 5.15 12.51
C SER A 271 -16.17 4.16 13.61
N THR A 272 -15.18 3.62 14.30
CA THR A 272 -15.36 2.66 15.39
C THR A 272 -15.42 3.34 16.76
N TYR A 273 -15.15 4.64 16.80
CA TYR A 273 -15.11 5.44 18.01
C TYR A 273 -15.57 6.89 17.74
N THR A 274 -16.36 7.42 18.68
CA THR A 274 -16.75 8.83 18.75
C THR A 274 -16.16 9.43 20.01
N ALA A 275 -15.32 10.45 19.87
CA ALA A 275 -14.65 11.08 21.00
C ALA A 275 -15.60 11.97 21.81
N GLU A 276 -15.35 12.04 23.12
CA GLU A 276 -15.88 13.10 23.97
C GLU A 276 -15.20 14.43 23.62
N GLU A 277 -15.96 15.53 23.60
CA GLU A 277 -15.47 16.87 23.31
C GLU A 277 -15.56 17.75 24.56
N GLU A 278 -14.60 18.66 24.74
CA GLU A 278 -14.65 19.66 25.81
C GLU A 278 -15.94 20.51 25.71
N ILE A 279 -16.53 20.84 26.86
CA ILE A 279 -17.79 21.60 26.97
C ILE A 279 -17.62 23.08 26.69
#